data_AF-A0A1F3V2A3-F1
#
_entry.id   AF-A0A1F3V2A3-F1
#
_cell.length_a   1.000
_cell.length_b   1.000
_cell.length_c   1.000
_cell.angle_alpha   90.00
_cell.angle_beta   90.00
_cell.angle_gamma   90.00
#
_symmetry.space_group_name_H-M   'P 1'
#
loop_
_entity.id
_entity.type
_entity.pdbx_description
1 polymer ?
#
loop_
_entity_poly.entity_id
_entity_poly.type
_entity_poly.pdbx_seq_one_letter_code
_entity_poly.pdbx_strand_id
1 'polypeptide(L)'
;MSYKLLSGDVLKLDVVLHNNDLQIMTENREDVAIETPSLRRNSAEEAFRIEIINEVLIIKEQDVRRPSGLGFNSGGEIILRVPAKAKIEGAIVTYNGDIEIEEISFNGLIKTHNGDISIEELNSKKLEISVASGDISIPNGHFQEVSIKALSGDIEIGNAHFDLICNSNVSTISGDIQVEIVEYIGNNTLLLQSVSGDIEINGNYPKDKVLSQTVSGDVTNNDFSVNFEGIVGDVAKKIKRKVKEAISGNTDDRGDVIRVLDMLDAGKIDADKAEQLIKAMRG
;
A
#
# COMPACT_ATOMS: atom_id res chain seq x y z
N MET A 1 10.82 17.91 17.29
CA MET A 1 10.27 19.27 17.04
C MET A 1 8.77 19.22 17.32
N SER A 2 8.11 20.28 17.78
CA SER A 2 6.65 20.27 18.01
C SER A 2 5.90 21.39 17.29
N TYR A 3 4.71 21.09 16.77
CA TYR A 3 3.86 21.99 15.99
C TYR A 3 2.41 21.94 16.47
N LYS A 4 1.82 23.06 16.88
CA LYS A 4 0.41 23.08 17.29
C LYS A 4 -0.52 22.97 16.08
N LEU A 5 -1.41 21.98 16.10
CA LEU A 5 -2.56 21.91 15.21
C LEU A 5 -3.65 22.84 15.75
N LEU A 6 -4.28 23.64 14.89
CA LEU A 6 -5.50 24.34 15.30
C LEU A 6 -6.64 23.31 15.38
N SER A 7 -7.47 23.44 16.42
CA SER A 7 -8.57 22.50 16.67
C SER A 7 -9.53 22.43 15.49
N GLY A 8 -9.61 21.26 14.85
CA GLY A 8 -10.50 20.99 13.71
C GLY A 8 -9.82 20.98 12.34
N ASP A 9 -8.52 21.31 12.27
CA ASP A 9 -7.77 21.32 11.02
C ASP A 9 -7.37 19.91 10.57
N VAL A 10 -7.29 19.74 9.25
CA VAL A 10 -6.74 18.55 8.60
C VAL A 10 -5.22 18.70 8.54
N LEU A 11 -4.48 17.78 9.15
CA LEU A 11 -3.03 17.70 9.02
C LEU A 11 -2.68 17.13 7.65
N LYS A 12 -1.99 17.89 6.81
CA LYS A 12 -1.49 17.39 5.53
C LYS A 12 -0.07 16.85 5.68
N LEU A 13 0.18 15.65 5.19
CA LEU A 13 1.49 14.98 5.23
C LEU A 13 2.08 14.81 3.82
N ASP A 14 3.37 15.11 3.68
CA ASP A 14 4.21 14.71 2.55
C ASP A 14 5.49 14.09 3.13
N VAL A 15 5.44 12.79 3.37
CA VAL A 15 6.53 12.01 3.96
C VAL A 15 7.21 11.17 2.87
N VAL A 16 8.53 11.34 2.72
CA VAL A 16 9.36 10.55 1.80
C VAL A 16 10.62 10.09 2.53
N LEU A 17 10.68 8.80 2.85
CA LEU A 17 11.82 8.16 3.52
C LEU A 17 12.45 7.11 2.61
N HIS A 18 13.75 6.89 2.75
CA HIS A 18 14.49 5.92 1.94
C HIS A 18 14.84 4.66 2.72
N ASN A 19 15.40 4.78 3.92
CA ASN A 19 15.91 3.64 4.68
C ASN A 19 15.43 3.62 6.14
N ASN A 20 14.46 4.46 6.47
CA ASN A 20 13.98 4.63 7.83
C ASN A 20 12.54 4.15 7.95
N ASP A 21 12.27 3.54 9.09
CA ASP A 21 10.94 3.12 9.50
C ASP A 21 10.16 4.35 9.97
N LEU A 22 8.85 4.32 9.73
CA LEU A 22 7.93 5.36 10.17
C LEU A 22 6.94 4.77 11.14
N GLN A 23 6.93 5.31 12.37
CA GLN A 23 5.89 5.04 13.34
C GLN A 23 4.99 6.26 13.49
N ILE A 24 3.67 6.10 13.38
CA ILE A 24 2.69 7.15 13.68
C ILE A 24 1.88 6.75 14.90
N MET A 25 1.98 7.55 15.96
CA MET A 25 1.29 7.32 17.23
C MET A 25 0.29 8.44 17.49
N THR A 26 -0.92 8.08 17.92
CA THR A 26 -1.95 9.03 18.33
C THR A 26 -1.94 9.21 19.84
N GLU A 27 -1.96 10.47 20.30
CA GLU A 27 -1.89 10.80 21.71
C GLU A 27 -2.87 11.91 22.10
N ASN A 28 -3.20 12.00 23.38
CA ASN A 28 -3.98 13.12 23.91
C ASN A 28 -3.12 14.37 24.04
N ARG A 29 -2.86 15.01 22.90
CA ARG A 29 -1.99 16.19 22.73
C ARG A 29 -2.62 17.20 21.77
N GLU A 30 -2.17 18.46 21.84
CA GLU A 30 -2.63 19.54 20.93
C GLU A 30 -1.65 19.81 19.77
N ASP A 31 -0.48 19.20 19.81
CA ASP A 31 0.61 19.41 18.86
C ASP A 31 0.99 18.11 18.14
N VAL A 32 1.64 18.25 17.00
CA VAL A 32 2.38 17.19 16.30
C VAL A 32 3.81 17.23 16.79
N ALA A 33 4.35 16.10 17.25
CA ALA A 33 5.77 15.96 17.56
C ALA A 33 6.47 14.95 16.66
N ILE A 34 7.73 15.26 16.35
CA ILE A 34 8.60 14.38 15.59
C ILE A 34 9.81 14.04 16.44
N GLU A 35 10.05 12.74 16.60
CA GLU A 35 11.17 12.13 17.32
C GLU A 35 11.96 11.23 16.37
N THR A 36 13.28 11.21 16.57
CA THR A 36 14.21 10.36 15.83
C THR A 36 15.11 9.66 16.84
N PRO A 37 14.62 8.61 17.54
CA PRO A 37 15.32 8.01 18.68
C PRO A 37 16.72 7.51 18.32
N SER A 38 16.91 7.05 17.08
CA SER A 38 18.17 6.55 16.55
C SER A 38 19.20 7.64 16.22
N LEU A 39 18.82 8.93 16.27
CA LEU A 39 19.68 10.04 15.89
C LEU A 39 19.77 11.13 16.95
N ARG A 40 20.99 11.64 17.17
CA ARG A 40 21.18 12.88 17.92
C ARG A 40 20.60 14.05 17.13
N ARG A 41 20.12 15.08 17.83
CA ARG A 41 19.45 16.25 17.24
C ARG A 41 20.14 16.83 16.00
N ASN A 42 21.44 17.12 16.07
CA ASN A 42 22.17 17.69 14.93
C ASN A 42 22.22 16.73 13.74
N SER A 43 22.34 15.42 14.00
CA SER A 43 22.34 14.40 12.95
C SER A 43 20.97 14.22 12.32
N ALA A 44 19.89 14.36 13.09
CA ALA A 44 18.52 14.34 12.59
C ALA A 44 18.22 15.56 11.71
N GLU A 45 18.68 16.76 12.10
CA GLU A 45 18.54 17.99 11.29
C GLU A 45 19.34 17.93 9.97
N GLU A 46 20.43 17.15 9.93
CA GLU A 46 21.20 16.88 8.71
C GLU A 46 20.58 15.76 7.85
N ALA A 47 19.99 14.74 8.47
CA ALA A 47 19.42 13.57 7.79
C ALA A 47 18.01 13.82 7.25
N PHE A 48 17.24 14.69 7.88
CA PHE A 48 15.84 14.92 7.52
C PHE A 48 15.55 16.40 7.29
N ARG A 49 14.90 16.69 6.17
CA ARG A 49 14.23 17.98 5.95
C ARG A 49 12.83 17.90 6.55
N ILE A 50 12.63 18.58 7.66
CA ILE A 50 11.33 18.68 8.35
C ILE A 50 10.88 20.14 8.29
N GLU A 51 9.84 20.41 7.52
CA GLU A 51 9.33 21.77 7.29
C GLU A 51 7.81 21.77 7.23
N ILE A 52 7.22 22.94 7.51
CA ILE A 52 5.79 23.17 7.32
C ILE A 52 5.62 24.28 6.31
N ILE A 53 5.01 23.95 5.16
CA ILE A 53 4.75 24.89 4.08
C ILE A 53 3.28 24.80 3.73
N ASN A 54 2.56 25.93 3.80
CA ASN A 54 1.13 25.98 3.48
C ASN A 54 0.31 24.88 4.18
N GLU A 55 0.52 24.70 5.50
CA GLU A 55 -0.16 23.70 6.34
C GLU A 55 0.16 22.23 6.00
N VAL A 56 1.15 21.98 5.13
CA VAL A 56 1.67 20.64 4.84
C VAL A 56 2.93 20.41 5.66
N LEU A 57 2.91 19.38 6.50
CA LEU A 57 4.09 18.85 7.15
C LEU A 57 4.86 17.98 6.16
N ILE A 58 6.05 18.44 5.81
CA ILE A 58 6.96 17.79 4.87
C ILE A 58 8.07 17.14 5.68
N ILE A 59 8.25 15.82 5.52
CA ILE A 59 9.36 15.06 6.10
C ILE A 59 10.07 14.34 4.96
N LYS A 60 11.30 14.75 4.64
CA LYS A 60 12.08 14.14 3.56
C LYS A 60 13.44 13.68 4.05
N GLU A 61 13.75 12.41 3.87
CA GLU A 61 15.10 11.90 4.07
C GLU A 61 16.05 12.52 3.04
N GLN A 62 17.16 13.05 3.52
CA GLN A 62 18.19 13.69 2.71
C GLN A 62 19.29 12.69 2.41
N ASP A 63 19.71 12.64 1.14
CA ASP A 63 20.91 11.92 0.72
C ASP A 63 22.14 12.67 1.25
N VAL A 64 22.53 12.37 2.49
CA VAL A 64 23.73 12.97 3.07
C VAL A 64 24.94 12.29 2.44
N ARG A 65 25.39 12.82 1.30
CA ARG A 65 26.68 12.45 0.69
C ARG A 65 27.80 12.72 1.68
N ARG A 66 28.20 11.71 2.45
CA ARG A 66 29.33 11.80 3.38
C ARG A 66 30.57 11.10 2.82
N PRO A 67 31.78 11.57 3.18
CA PRO A 67 33.03 11.01 2.68
C PRO A 67 33.11 9.51 2.98
N SER A 68 33.53 8.75 1.97
CA SER A 68 33.77 7.31 2.02
C SER A 68 34.71 6.95 3.18
N GLY A 69 34.18 6.38 4.27
CA GLY A 69 35.00 5.89 5.38
C GLY A 69 34.34 5.86 6.77
N LEU A 70 33.19 6.52 6.95
CA LEU A 70 32.42 6.49 8.21
C LEU A 70 31.02 5.92 7.93
N GLY A 71 30.91 4.59 8.02
CA GLY A 71 29.64 3.89 7.90
C GLY A 71 28.85 4.02 9.21
N PHE A 72 27.76 4.78 9.17
CA PHE A 72 26.63 4.55 10.06
C PHE A 72 25.58 3.80 9.26
N ASN A 73 25.06 2.71 9.84
CA ASN A 73 23.84 2.07 9.33
C ASN A 73 22.76 3.15 9.28
N SER A 74 22.24 3.45 8.10
CA SER A 74 21.22 4.49 7.89
C SER A 74 19.79 3.99 8.15
N GLY A 75 19.66 2.81 8.75
CA GLY A 75 18.41 2.31 9.32
C GLY A 75 18.13 3.03 10.64
N GLY A 76 17.04 3.78 10.67
CA GLY A 76 16.59 4.53 11.83
C GLY A 76 15.07 4.58 11.84
N GLU A 77 14.53 5.12 12.92
CA GLU A 77 13.10 5.22 13.15
C GLU A 77 12.72 6.70 13.24
N ILE A 78 11.61 7.06 12.60
CA ILE A 78 10.96 8.35 12.77
C ILE A 78 9.63 8.09 13.46
N ILE A 79 9.45 8.68 14.65
CA ILE A 79 8.20 8.61 15.38
C ILE A 79 7.48 9.94 15.21
N LEU A 80 6.31 9.89 14.58
CA LEU A 80 5.38 11.00 14.41
C LEU A 80 4.25 10.85 15.43
N ARG A 81 4.26 11.68 16.48
CA ARG A 81 3.19 11.75 17.46
C ARG A 81 2.16 12.80 17.02
N VAL A 82 0.92 12.39 16.81
CA VAL A 82 -0.17 13.26 16.35
C VAL A 82 -1.31 13.32 17.39
N PRO A 83 -2.14 14.37 17.41
CA PRO A 83 -3.35 14.40 18.23
C PRO A 83 -4.31 13.25 17.90
N ALA A 84 -4.89 12.61 18.92
CA ALA A 84 -5.77 11.44 18.78
C ALA A 84 -6.99 11.62 17.86
N LYS A 85 -7.43 12.86 17.62
CA LYS A 85 -8.57 13.16 16.74
C LYS A 85 -8.16 13.90 15.47
N ALA A 86 -6.87 13.92 15.16
CA ALA A 86 -6.38 14.55 13.95
C ALA A 86 -6.90 13.79 12.73
N LYS A 87 -7.49 14.53 11.79
CA LYS A 87 -7.74 14.03 10.45
C LYS A 87 -6.48 14.29 9.65
N ILE A 88 -5.96 13.26 9.01
CA ILE A 88 -4.70 13.31 8.30
C ILE A 88 -4.97 13.05 6.82
N GLU A 89 -4.36 13.84 5.95
CA GLU A 89 -4.43 13.63 4.52
C GLU A 89 -3.05 13.74 3.88
N GLY A 90 -2.82 13.04 2.76
CA GLY A 90 -1.63 13.27 1.94
C GLY A 90 -0.93 12.00 1.51
N ALA A 91 0.41 12.02 1.55
CA ALA A 91 1.25 10.95 1.03
C ALA A 91 2.31 10.55 2.04
N ILE A 92 2.40 9.24 2.28
CA ILE A 92 3.47 8.59 3.03
C ILE A 92 4.16 7.63 2.06
N VAL A 93 5.45 7.84 1.82
CA VAL A 93 6.24 7.04 0.90
C VAL A 93 7.54 6.61 1.58
N THR A 94 7.77 5.31 1.70
CA THR A 94 9.05 4.72 2.10
C THR A 94 9.63 3.89 0.95
N TYR A 95 10.95 3.69 0.92
CA TYR A 95 11.59 2.79 -0.07
C TYR A 95 12.09 1.50 0.57
N ASN A 96 12.77 1.57 1.71
CA ASN A 96 13.31 0.44 2.46
C ASN A 96 13.05 0.66 3.95
N GLY A 97 11.79 0.56 4.36
CA GLY A 97 11.40 0.81 5.74
C GLY A 97 9.94 0.51 5.97
N ASP A 98 9.67 0.04 7.18
CA ASP A 98 8.35 -0.37 7.61
C ASP A 98 7.52 0.86 8.01
N ILE A 99 6.20 0.73 7.87
CA ILE A 99 5.25 1.76 8.28
C ILE A 99 4.34 1.13 9.34
N GLU A 100 4.45 1.62 10.56
CA GLU A 100 3.62 1.21 11.68
C GLU A 100 2.74 2.37 12.12
N ILE A 101 1.43 2.13 12.23
CA ILE A 101 0.46 3.12 12.65
C ILE A 101 -0.49 2.47 13.65
N GLU A 102 -0.66 3.09 14.83
CA GLU A 102 -1.61 2.59 15.83
C GLU A 102 -3.05 2.91 15.39
N GLU A 103 -3.56 4.10 15.73
CA GLU A 103 -4.90 4.55 15.33
C GLU A 103 -4.80 5.79 14.46
N ILE A 104 -5.46 5.82 13.30
CA ILE A 104 -5.44 6.98 12.41
C ILE A 104 -6.74 7.20 11.63
N SER A 105 -7.15 8.46 11.48
CA SER A 105 -8.07 8.87 10.41
C SER A 105 -7.26 9.45 9.25
N PHE A 106 -7.05 8.65 8.21
CA PHE A 106 -6.16 8.99 7.09
C PHE A 106 -6.86 8.94 5.74
N ASN A 107 -6.71 9.96 4.89
CA ASN A 107 -7.08 9.89 3.48
C ASN A 107 -5.89 10.22 2.56
N GLY A 108 -5.57 9.33 1.63
CA GLY A 108 -4.49 9.56 0.68
C GLY A 108 -3.73 8.30 0.34
N LEU A 109 -2.42 8.48 0.11
CA LEU A 109 -1.51 7.45 -0.37
C LEU A 109 -0.56 6.99 0.73
N ILE A 110 -0.46 5.68 0.92
CA ILE A 110 0.62 5.03 1.67
C ILE A 110 1.35 4.10 0.71
N LYS A 111 2.66 4.23 0.61
CA LYS A 111 3.44 3.42 -0.32
C LYS A 111 4.76 3.01 0.32
N THR A 112 5.10 1.74 0.19
CA THR A 112 6.47 1.26 0.41
C THR A 112 6.96 0.46 -0.78
N HIS A 113 8.27 0.46 -1.03
CA HIS A 113 8.86 -0.42 -2.02
C HIS A 113 9.28 -1.75 -1.38
N ASN A 114 10.07 -1.69 -0.32
CA ASN A 114 10.48 -2.82 0.49
C ASN A 114 10.19 -2.51 1.97
N GLY A 115 9.32 -3.29 2.58
CA GLY A 115 8.92 -3.12 3.97
C GLY A 115 7.43 -3.40 4.15
N ASP A 116 7.05 -3.61 5.40
CA ASP A 116 5.69 -3.98 5.77
C ASP A 116 4.88 -2.73 6.14
N ILE A 117 3.56 -2.80 5.98
CA ILE A 117 2.62 -1.78 6.42
C ILE A 117 1.69 -2.41 7.46
N SER A 118 1.75 -1.95 8.70
CA SER A 118 0.81 -2.30 9.76
C SER A 118 0.02 -1.07 10.22
N ILE A 119 -1.31 -1.16 10.20
CA ILE A 119 -2.21 -0.10 10.68
C ILE A 119 -3.27 -0.73 11.59
N GLU A 120 -3.12 -0.61 12.91
CA GLU A 120 -3.97 -1.30 13.89
C GLU A 120 -5.45 -0.87 13.82
N GLU A 121 -5.71 0.43 13.70
CA GLU A 121 -7.04 1.01 13.52
C GLU A 121 -7.05 2.13 12.46
N LEU A 122 -7.79 1.92 11.37
CA LEU A 122 -7.84 2.84 10.24
C LEU A 122 -9.26 3.31 9.93
N ASN A 123 -9.46 4.62 9.90
CA ASN A 123 -10.68 5.23 9.35
C ASN A 123 -10.35 6.07 8.12
N SER A 124 -10.79 5.61 6.95
CA SER A 124 -10.52 6.27 5.67
C SER A 124 -11.75 6.44 4.78
N LYS A 125 -11.92 7.66 4.28
CA LYS A 125 -12.85 7.94 3.18
C LYS A 125 -12.26 7.61 1.83
N LYS A 126 -10.94 7.76 1.67
CA LYS A 126 -10.23 7.48 0.43
C LYS A 126 -8.81 7.04 0.73
N LEU A 127 -8.56 5.76 0.51
CA LEU A 127 -7.29 5.10 0.80
C LEU A 127 -6.70 4.47 -0.45
N GLU A 128 -5.43 4.77 -0.70
CA GLU A 128 -4.59 4.04 -1.64
C GLU A 128 -3.36 3.51 -0.90
N ILE A 129 -3.18 2.19 -0.90
CA ILE A 129 -1.97 1.55 -0.36
C ILE A 129 -1.27 0.81 -1.50
N SER A 130 0.05 0.91 -1.57
CA SER A 130 0.84 0.15 -2.54
C SER A 130 2.17 -0.33 -1.97
N VAL A 131 2.40 -1.65 -2.02
CA VAL A 131 3.63 -2.31 -1.60
C VAL A 131 4.24 -3.07 -2.78
N ALA A 132 5.56 -2.98 -2.99
CA ALA A 132 6.20 -3.82 -3.99
C ALA A 132 6.68 -5.16 -3.40
N SER A 133 7.29 -5.12 -2.22
CA SER A 133 7.69 -6.30 -1.46
C SER A 133 7.47 -6.05 0.03
N GLY A 134 6.59 -6.83 0.64
CA GLY A 134 6.21 -6.72 2.05
C GLY A 134 4.71 -6.90 2.24
N ASP A 135 4.33 -7.15 3.48
CA ASP A 135 2.97 -7.51 3.86
C ASP A 135 2.17 -6.26 4.28
N ILE A 136 0.84 -6.36 4.16
CA ILE A 136 -0.08 -5.30 4.58
C ILE A 136 -1.04 -5.88 5.60
N SER A 137 -1.04 -5.34 6.82
CA SER A 137 -1.96 -5.73 7.89
C SER A 137 -2.80 -4.54 8.36
N ILE A 138 -4.12 -4.70 8.33
CA ILE A 138 -5.09 -3.72 8.85
C ILE A 138 -6.13 -4.46 9.72
N PRO A 139 -5.85 -4.71 11.01
CA PRO A 139 -6.72 -5.50 11.88
C PRO A 139 -8.11 -4.89 12.13
N ASN A 140 -8.25 -3.56 12.06
CA ASN A 140 -9.53 -2.86 12.20
C ASN A 140 -9.63 -1.71 11.19
N GLY A 141 -10.64 -1.74 10.32
CA GLY A 141 -10.73 -0.78 9.21
C GLY A 141 -12.15 -0.31 8.89
N HIS A 142 -12.32 1.00 8.73
CA HIS A 142 -13.53 1.64 8.19
C HIS A 142 -13.21 2.32 6.86
N PHE A 143 -13.88 1.89 5.78
CA PHE A 143 -13.53 2.30 4.42
C PHE A 143 -14.73 2.81 3.61
N GLN A 144 -14.54 3.91 2.88
CA GLN A 144 -15.52 4.38 1.86
C GLN A 144 -15.03 4.27 0.42
N GLU A 145 -13.73 4.41 0.18
CA GLU A 145 -13.04 4.15 -1.08
C GLU A 145 -11.67 3.55 -0.75
N VAL A 146 -11.40 2.33 -1.22
CA VAL A 146 -10.14 1.63 -0.93
C VAL A 146 -9.51 1.04 -2.19
N SER A 147 -8.20 1.22 -2.30
CA SER A 147 -7.35 0.65 -3.34
C SER A 147 -6.04 0.15 -2.72
N ILE A 148 -5.98 -1.12 -2.35
CA ILE A 148 -4.78 -1.74 -1.76
C ILE A 148 -4.11 -2.64 -2.80
N LYS A 149 -2.80 -2.49 -2.99
CA LYS A 149 -2.04 -3.26 -3.98
C LYS A 149 -0.73 -3.75 -3.41
N ALA A 150 -0.45 -5.04 -3.56
CA ALA A 150 0.86 -5.63 -3.34
C ALA A 150 1.38 -6.25 -4.65
N LEU A 151 2.70 -6.25 -4.86
CA LEU A 151 3.32 -7.06 -5.92
C LEU A 151 3.76 -8.40 -5.35
N SER A 152 4.46 -8.39 -4.22
CA SER A 152 4.83 -9.57 -3.45
C SER A 152 4.56 -9.31 -1.99
N GLY A 153 3.74 -10.16 -1.37
CA GLY A 153 3.33 -10.02 0.02
C GLY A 153 1.83 -10.24 0.19
N ASP A 154 1.49 -10.59 1.42
CA ASP A 154 0.15 -10.94 1.85
C ASP A 154 -0.62 -9.69 2.27
N ILE A 155 -1.94 -9.72 2.12
CA ILE A 155 -2.83 -8.63 2.51
C ILE A 155 -3.85 -9.18 3.50
N GLU A 156 -3.76 -8.73 4.75
CA GLU A 156 -4.70 -9.07 5.81
C GLU A 156 -5.51 -7.84 6.23
N ILE A 157 -6.84 -7.94 6.14
CA ILE A 157 -7.77 -6.92 6.61
C ILE A 157 -8.76 -7.56 7.58
N GLY A 158 -8.62 -7.24 8.86
CA GLY A 158 -9.50 -7.68 9.93
C GLY A 158 -10.64 -6.69 10.20
N ASN A 159 -11.69 -7.19 10.86
CA ASN A 159 -12.81 -6.39 11.39
C ASN A 159 -13.29 -5.25 10.45
N ALA A 160 -13.43 -5.54 9.16
CA ALA A 160 -13.62 -4.51 8.16
C ALA A 160 -15.08 -4.04 8.09
N HIS A 161 -15.27 -2.72 8.15
CA HIS A 161 -16.52 -2.03 7.90
C HIS A 161 -16.43 -1.28 6.56
N PHE A 162 -17.13 -1.79 5.56
CA PHE A 162 -17.16 -1.22 4.21
C PHE A 162 -18.44 -0.39 4.01
N ASP A 163 -18.35 0.94 3.99
CA ASP A 163 -19.43 1.86 3.59
C ASP A 163 -19.08 2.48 2.24
N LEU A 164 -19.01 1.62 1.21
CA LEU A 164 -18.40 1.96 -0.05
C LEU A 164 -19.25 2.96 -0.85
N ILE A 165 -18.69 4.14 -1.11
CA ILE A 165 -19.31 5.17 -1.96
C ILE A 165 -18.96 5.01 -3.44
N CYS A 166 -17.93 4.20 -3.75
CA CYS A 166 -17.51 3.85 -5.10
C CYS A 166 -16.91 2.43 -5.14
N ASN A 167 -16.67 1.91 -6.35
CA ASN A 167 -16.04 0.59 -6.49
C ASN A 167 -14.60 0.61 -5.98
N SER A 168 -14.26 -0.38 -5.18
CA SER A 168 -12.98 -0.50 -4.49
C SER A 168 -12.24 -1.78 -4.87
N ASN A 169 -10.93 -1.83 -4.63
CA ASN A 169 -10.08 -2.95 -5.03
C ASN A 169 -9.01 -3.28 -3.99
N VAL A 170 -8.74 -4.57 -3.84
CA VAL A 170 -7.59 -5.11 -3.10
C VAL A 170 -6.94 -6.14 -4.01
N SER A 171 -5.65 -6.03 -4.27
CA SER A 171 -5.00 -6.99 -5.16
C SER A 171 -3.55 -7.26 -4.81
N THR A 172 -3.11 -8.50 -4.99
CA THR A 172 -1.71 -8.89 -4.95
C THR A 172 -1.35 -9.70 -6.21
N ILE A 173 -0.06 -9.80 -6.53
CA ILE A 173 0.40 -10.71 -7.59
C ILE A 173 0.87 -12.01 -6.95
N SER A 174 1.81 -11.93 -6.00
CA SER A 174 2.36 -13.08 -5.30
C SER A 174 2.16 -12.95 -3.79
N GLY A 175 0.97 -13.33 -3.35
CA GLY A 175 0.60 -13.39 -1.94
C GLY A 175 -0.87 -13.74 -1.77
N ASP A 176 -1.24 -13.99 -0.53
CA ASP A 176 -2.60 -14.32 -0.14
C ASP A 176 -3.37 -13.06 0.26
N ILE A 177 -4.70 -13.10 0.11
CA ILE A 177 -5.58 -12.03 0.55
C ILE A 177 -6.56 -12.60 1.56
N GLN A 178 -6.50 -12.13 2.79
CA GLN A 178 -7.44 -12.47 3.84
C GLN A 178 -8.26 -11.23 4.24
N VAL A 179 -9.58 -11.33 4.14
CA VAL A 179 -10.48 -10.24 4.53
C VAL A 179 -11.61 -10.76 5.43
N GLU A 180 -11.72 -10.19 6.62
CA GLU A 180 -12.86 -10.40 7.52
C GLU A 180 -13.79 -9.19 7.51
N ILE A 181 -15.00 -9.37 6.99
CA ILE A 181 -16.00 -8.30 6.83
C ILE A 181 -17.02 -8.37 7.96
N VAL A 182 -17.01 -7.38 8.84
CA VAL A 182 -18.01 -7.25 9.91
C VAL A 182 -19.29 -6.61 9.38
N GLU A 183 -19.16 -5.59 8.54
CA GLU A 183 -20.28 -4.83 8.00
C GLU A 183 -20.03 -4.37 6.57
N TYR A 184 -21.05 -4.48 5.72
CA TYR A 184 -21.02 -4.00 4.35
C TYR A 184 -22.28 -3.18 4.05
N ILE A 185 -22.10 -1.88 3.83
CA ILE A 185 -23.12 -0.90 3.52
C ILE A 185 -22.89 -0.36 2.12
N GLY A 186 -23.99 -0.21 1.38
CA GLY A 186 -24.00 0.38 0.05
C GLY A 186 -24.08 -0.66 -1.07
N ASN A 187 -24.05 -0.16 -2.31
CA ASN A 187 -24.30 -0.94 -3.53
C ASN A 187 -23.07 -1.06 -4.43
N ASN A 188 -21.95 -0.49 -4.03
CA ASN A 188 -20.71 -0.54 -4.80
C ASN A 188 -20.03 -1.90 -4.62
N THR A 189 -19.08 -2.21 -5.51
CA THR A 189 -18.37 -3.49 -5.55
C THR A 189 -17.01 -3.38 -4.88
N LEU A 190 -16.65 -4.39 -4.08
CA LEU A 190 -15.28 -4.67 -3.63
C LEU A 190 -14.71 -5.80 -4.49
N LEU A 191 -13.59 -5.56 -5.15
CA LEU A 191 -12.90 -6.56 -5.97
C LEU A 191 -11.59 -7.00 -5.29
N LEU A 192 -11.47 -8.29 -5.00
CA LEU A 192 -10.27 -8.94 -4.45
C LEU A 192 -9.58 -9.74 -5.56
N GLN A 193 -8.28 -9.55 -5.78
CA GLN A 193 -7.57 -10.26 -6.85
C GLN A 193 -6.18 -10.73 -6.42
N SER A 194 -5.87 -12.01 -6.59
CA SER A 194 -4.50 -12.53 -6.52
C SER A 194 -4.13 -13.13 -7.88
N VAL A 195 -2.83 -13.21 -8.20
CA VAL A 195 -2.40 -14.02 -9.36
C VAL A 195 -2.04 -15.42 -8.88
N SER A 196 -1.13 -15.52 -7.90
CA SER A 196 -0.59 -16.81 -7.48
C SER A 196 -0.87 -17.22 -6.04
N GLY A 197 -1.63 -16.44 -5.29
CA GLY A 197 -2.04 -16.80 -3.93
C GLY A 197 -3.54 -16.99 -3.78
N ASP A 198 -3.89 -17.37 -2.56
CA ASP A 198 -5.23 -17.71 -2.15
C ASP A 198 -6.00 -16.47 -1.71
N ILE A 199 -7.32 -16.52 -1.83
CA ILE A 199 -8.19 -15.46 -1.31
C ILE A 199 -9.14 -16.09 -0.30
N GLU A 200 -9.04 -15.65 0.96
CA GLU A 200 -9.96 -15.99 2.02
C GLU A 200 -10.85 -14.79 2.37
N ILE A 201 -12.17 -15.02 2.34
CA ILE A 201 -13.16 -13.99 2.70
C ILE A 201 -14.10 -14.56 3.76
N ASN A 202 -14.19 -13.85 4.87
CA ASN A 202 -15.00 -14.21 6.03
C ASN A 202 -15.96 -13.07 6.41
N GLY A 203 -17.02 -13.43 7.15
CA GLY A 203 -17.96 -12.46 7.72
C GLY A 203 -19.23 -12.23 6.89
N ASN A 204 -19.89 -11.08 7.09
CA ASN A 204 -21.22 -10.79 6.56
C ASN A 204 -21.18 -9.73 5.45
N TYR A 205 -21.40 -10.16 4.21
CA TYR A 205 -21.36 -9.29 3.05
C TYR A 205 -22.29 -9.77 1.91
N PRO A 206 -22.75 -8.86 1.04
CA PRO A 206 -23.50 -9.23 -0.15
C PRO A 206 -22.59 -9.89 -1.20
N LYS A 207 -22.84 -11.18 -1.49
CA LYS A 207 -22.03 -12.01 -2.41
C LYS A 207 -21.94 -11.45 -3.83
N ASP A 208 -22.93 -10.67 -4.29
CA ASP A 208 -22.91 -10.03 -5.61
C ASP A 208 -22.08 -8.74 -5.66
N LYS A 209 -21.61 -8.25 -4.50
CA LYS A 209 -20.80 -7.04 -4.39
C LYS A 209 -19.35 -7.31 -4.01
N VAL A 210 -19.05 -8.41 -3.34
CA VAL A 210 -17.68 -8.82 -3.07
C VAL A 210 -17.27 -9.86 -4.11
N LEU A 211 -16.45 -9.45 -5.07
CA LEU A 211 -15.96 -10.29 -6.16
C LEU A 211 -14.52 -10.69 -5.86
N SER A 212 -14.19 -11.97 -6.01
CA SER A 212 -12.82 -12.48 -5.84
C SER A 212 -12.35 -13.27 -7.04
N GLN A 213 -11.06 -13.15 -7.37
CA GLN A 213 -10.44 -13.83 -8.51
C GLN A 213 -8.98 -14.20 -8.20
N THR A 214 -8.60 -15.42 -8.52
CA THR A 214 -7.20 -15.88 -8.53
C THR A 214 -6.90 -16.59 -9.86
N VAL A 215 -5.62 -16.62 -10.28
CA VAL A 215 -5.21 -17.33 -11.50
C VAL A 215 -4.72 -18.74 -11.18
N SER A 216 -3.88 -18.89 -10.14
CA SER A 216 -3.32 -20.20 -9.76
C SER A 216 -3.51 -20.58 -8.29
N GLY A 217 -4.09 -19.71 -7.45
CA GLY A 217 -4.48 -20.05 -6.09
C GLY A 217 -5.92 -20.57 -6.00
N ASP A 218 -6.38 -20.73 -4.77
CA ASP A 218 -7.76 -21.10 -4.43
C ASP A 218 -8.52 -19.88 -3.87
N VAL A 219 -9.85 -19.89 -4.04
CA VAL A 219 -10.73 -18.91 -3.38
C VAL A 219 -11.54 -19.65 -2.33
N THR A 220 -11.21 -19.40 -1.07
CA THR A 220 -11.97 -19.91 0.07
C THR A 220 -12.95 -18.84 0.53
N ASN A 221 -14.22 -19.18 0.49
CA ASN A 221 -15.28 -18.36 1.03
C ASN A 221 -16.11 -19.26 1.93
N ASN A 222 -16.23 -18.90 3.21
CA ASN A 222 -16.95 -19.70 4.21
C ASN A 222 -18.47 -19.79 3.95
N ASP A 223 -18.96 -19.20 2.85
CA ASP A 223 -20.33 -19.31 2.41
C ASP A 223 -20.42 -19.52 0.86
N PHE A 224 -20.29 -20.78 0.43
CA PHE A 224 -20.51 -21.42 -0.89
C PHE A 224 -20.35 -20.61 -2.21
N SER A 225 -19.51 -21.20 -3.09
CA SER A 225 -19.14 -20.92 -4.49
C SER A 225 -20.04 -20.05 -5.40
N VAL A 226 -19.40 -19.14 -6.15
CA VAL A 226 -19.94 -18.64 -7.43
C VAL A 226 -18.84 -18.62 -8.50
N ASN A 227 -19.13 -19.27 -9.62
CA ASN A 227 -18.25 -19.39 -10.78
C ASN A 227 -18.44 -18.16 -11.69
N PHE A 228 -17.37 -17.43 -12.06
CA PHE A 228 -17.48 -16.22 -12.90
C PHE A 228 -16.48 -16.18 -14.07
N GLU A 229 -16.76 -16.96 -15.10
CA GLU A 229 -16.03 -16.97 -16.38
C GLU A 229 -16.25 -15.71 -17.25
N GLY A 230 -17.12 -14.78 -16.84
CA GLY A 230 -17.57 -13.65 -17.68
C GLY A 230 -16.96 -12.28 -17.38
N ILE A 231 -16.47 -12.03 -16.15
CA ILE A 231 -16.02 -10.70 -15.71
C ILE A 231 -14.52 -10.48 -16.01
N VAL A 232 -13.77 -11.58 -16.13
CA VAL A 232 -12.31 -11.62 -16.35
C VAL A 232 -11.89 -10.85 -17.62
N GLY A 233 -12.67 -10.95 -18.71
CA GLY A 233 -12.29 -10.36 -19.99
C GLY A 233 -12.32 -8.83 -20.03
N ASP A 234 -13.26 -8.21 -19.31
CA ASP A 234 -13.49 -6.77 -19.43
C ASP A 234 -12.66 -5.95 -18.44
N VAL A 235 -12.38 -6.50 -17.26
CA VAL A 235 -11.49 -5.89 -16.27
C VAL A 235 -10.03 -6.02 -16.70
N ALA A 236 -9.60 -7.19 -17.18
CA ALA A 236 -8.26 -7.40 -17.73
C ALA A 236 -7.98 -6.50 -18.94
N LYS A 237 -8.98 -6.26 -19.82
CA LYS A 237 -8.86 -5.29 -20.94
C LYS A 237 -8.63 -3.85 -20.46
N LYS A 238 -9.31 -3.42 -19.39
CA LYS A 238 -9.15 -2.06 -18.84
C LYS A 238 -7.78 -1.86 -18.18
N ILE A 239 -7.28 -2.88 -17.47
CA ILE A 239 -5.95 -2.87 -16.87
C ILE A 239 -4.88 -2.92 -17.96
N LYS A 240 -4.99 -3.82 -18.95
CA LYS A 240 -4.11 -3.89 -20.13
C LYS A 240 -4.00 -2.55 -20.85
N ARG A 241 -5.09 -1.77 -20.97
CA ARG A 241 -5.07 -0.44 -21.61
C ARG A 241 -4.26 0.59 -20.80
N LYS A 242 -4.49 0.70 -19.49
CA LYS A 242 -3.78 1.65 -18.63
C LYS A 242 -2.29 1.31 -18.47
N VAL A 243 -1.97 0.02 -18.41
CA VAL A 243 -0.58 -0.45 -18.35
C VAL A 243 0.14 -0.21 -19.69
N LYS A 244 -0.53 -0.42 -20.82
CA LYS A 244 0.02 -0.14 -22.17
C LYS A 244 0.23 1.35 -22.44
N GLU A 245 -0.61 2.22 -21.88
CA GLU A 245 -0.43 3.69 -21.89
C GLU A 245 0.72 4.15 -20.99
N ALA A 246 0.95 3.47 -19.85
CA ALA A 246 2.04 3.79 -18.93
C ALA A 246 3.43 3.34 -19.42
N ILE A 247 3.49 2.33 -20.30
CA ILE A 247 4.76 1.73 -20.78
C ILE A 247 5.26 2.34 -22.11
N SER A 248 4.51 3.26 -22.73
CA SER A 248 4.86 3.83 -24.05
C SER A 248 6.03 4.84 -24.07
N GLY A 249 6.92 4.80 -23.07
CA GLY A 249 8.19 5.55 -23.04
C GLY A 249 9.38 4.71 -23.50
N ASN A 250 9.83 5.00 -24.73
CA ASN A 250 11.06 4.65 -25.47
C ASN A 250 12.16 3.78 -24.78
N THR A 251 12.47 2.60 -25.33
CA THR A 251 13.68 2.23 -26.14
C THR A 251 13.79 0.70 -26.32
N ASP A 252 14.57 0.29 -27.33
CA ASP A 252 14.42 -0.85 -28.27
C ASP A 252 14.52 -2.32 -27.78
N ASP A 253 14.83 -2.64 -26.52
CA ASP A 253 15.04 -4.04 -26.11
C ASP A 253 13.77 -4.79 -25.63
N ARG A 254 12.58 -4.23 -25.91
CA ARG A 254 11.30 -4.67 -25.30
C ARG A 254 10.44 -5.59 -26.16
N GLY A 255 10.81 -5.84 -27.41
CA GLY A 255 10.05 -6.74 -28.28
C GLY A 255 9.97 -8.17 -27.74
N ASP A 256 11.06 -8.63 -27.13
CA ASP A 256 11.15 -10.02 -26.66
C ASP A 256 10.53 -10.21 -25.28
N VAL A 257 10.61 -9.21 -24.40
CA VAL A 257 9.87 -9.22 -23.12
C VAL A 257 8.36 -9.24 -23.37
N ILE A 258 7.87 -8.47 -24.34
CA ILE A 258 6.44 -8.47 -24.71
C ILE A 258 6.03 -9.85 -25.27
N ARG A 259 6.87 -10.48 -26.09
CA ARG A 259 6.59 -11.84 -26.60
C ARG A 259 6.58 -12.90 -25.51
N VAL A 260 7.47 -12.80 -24.53
CA VAL A 260 7.48 -13.73 -23.38
C VAL A 260 6.20 -13.55 -22.56
N LEU A 261 5.76 -12.31 -22.34
CA LEU A 261 4.49 -12.04 -21.66
C LEU A 261 3.28 -12.51 -22.48
N ASP A 262 3.29 -12.35 -23.81
CA ASP A 262 2.24 -12.88 -24.69
C ASP A 262 2.22 -14.42 -24.71
N MET A 263 3.38 -15.07 -24.56
CA MET A 263 3.48 -16.54 -24.45
C MET A 263 2.96 -17.05 -23.09
N LEU A 264 3.17 -16.28 -22.01
CA LEU A 264 2.59 -16.55 -20.69
C LEU A 264 1.07 -16.36 -20.71
N ASP A 265 0.57 -15.26 -21.31
CA ASP A 265 -0.87 -14.95 -21.48
C ASP A 265 -1.59 -15.99 -22.37
N ALA A 266 -0.86 -16.63 -23.30
CA ALA A 266 -1.36 -17.72 -24.12
C ALA A 266 -1.22 -19.12 -23.46
N GLY A 267 -0.70 -19.20 -22.23
CA GLY A 267 -0.47 -20.46 -21.51
C GLY A 267 0.59 -21.37 -22.15
N LYS A 268 1.47 -20.83 -23.01
CA LYS A 268 2.52 -21.59 -23.70
C LYS A 268 3.77 -21.81 -22.85
N ILE A 269 3.94 -20.99 -21.82
CA ILE A 269 5.00 -21.06 -20.82
C ILE A 269 4.42 -20.75 -19.44
N ASP A 270 5.02 -21.27 -18.38
CA ASP A 270 4.67 -20.96 -16.98
C ASP A 270 5.43 -19.73 -16.46
N ALA A 271 5.03 -19.25 -15.28
CA ALA A 271 5.55 -18.03 -14.68
C ALA A 271 7.05 -18.11 -14.36
N ASP A 272 7.52 -19.25 -13.86
CA ASP A 272 8.94 -19.50 -13.55
C ASP A 272 9.80 -19.40 -14.83
N LYS A 273 9.29 -19.96 -15.93
CA LYS A 273 9.99 -19.93 -17.22
C LYS A 273 9.92 -18.55 -17.88
N ALA A 274 8.83 -17.82 -17.71
CA ALA A 274 8.73 -16.43 -18.14
C ALA A 274 9.72 -15.54 -17.36
N GLU A 275 9.84 -15.72 -16.04
CA GLU A 275 10.77 -14.97 -15.20
C GLU A 275 12.23 -15.27 -15.55
N GLN A 276 12.59 -16.54 -15.77
CA GLN A 276 13.93 -16.94 -16.20
C GLN A 276 14.30 -16.35 -17.56
N LEU A 277 13.37 -16.34 -18.52
CA LEU A 277 13.57 -15.75 -19.85
C LEU A 277 13.75 -14.24 -19.77
N ILE A 278 12.94 -13.56 -18.96
CA ILE A 278 13.05 -12.10 -18.75
C ILE A 278 14.36 -11.74 -18.04
N LYS A 279 14.81 -12.56 -17.07
CA LYS A 279 16.11 -12.39 -16.40
C LYS A 279 17.29 -12.62 -17.35
N ALA A 280 17.21 -13.63 -18.23
CA ALA A 280 18.24 -13.93 -19.22
C ALA A 280 18.34 -12.88 -20.34
N MET A 281 17.25 -12.15 -20.61
CA MET A 281 17.22 -11.04 -21.59
C MET A 281 17.78 -9.73 -21.03
N ARG A 282 17.92 -9.62 -19.69
CA ARG A 282 18.51 -8.45 -19.01
C ARG A 282 20.01 -8.64 -18.69
N GLY A 283 20.59 -9.78 -19.06
CA GLY A 283 21.99 -10.15 -18.81
C GLY A 283 22.84 -10.15 -20.07
#